data_AF-A0A961WLG7-F1
#
_entry.id   AF-A0A961WLG7-F1
#
_cell.length_a   1.000
_cell.length_b   1.000
_cell.length_c   1.000
_cell.angle_alpha   90.00
_cell.angle_beta   90.00
_cell.angle_gamma   90.00
#
_symmetry.space_group_name_H-M   'P 1'
#
loop_
_entity.id
_entity.type
_entity.pdbx_description
1 polymer ?
#
loop_
_entity_poly.entity_id
_entity_poly.type
_entity_poly.pdbx_seq_one_letter_code
_entity_poly.pdbx_strand_id
1 'polypeptide(L)'
;MTKLSAIGAAILLAIAMQPANAASKCDDDLQDFWRKMMEQGSFSQMSGARIADVTRRTTRAYDACQAGDTFSVHGLWDEIARQSEGNAKKQ
;
A
#
# COMPACT_ATOMS: atom_id res chain seq x y z
N MET A 1 46.10 -17.51 33.77
CA MET A 1 46.30 -17.75 32.32
C MET A 1 44.95 -18.18 31.74
N THR A 2 44.15 -17.22 31.24
CA THR A 2 43.81 -17.04 29.79
C THR A 2 42.84 -18.13 29.26
N LYS A 3 41.63 -17.88 28.75
CA LYS A 3 40.98 -16.67 28.20
C LYS A 3 39.45 -16.83 28.30
N LEU A 4 38.74 -15.77 28.67
CA LEU A 4 37.31 -15.63 28.34
C LEU A 4 37.22 -15.47 26.81
N SER A 5 36.66 -16.45 26.11
CA SER A 5 36.24 -16.28 24.72
C SER A 5 34.86 -15.66 24.71
N ALA A 6 34.83 -14.33 24.72
CA ALA A 6 33.70 -13.55 24.25
C ALA A 6 33.62 -13.69 22.72
N ILE A 7 32.59 -14.38 22.23
CA ILE A 7 32.09 -14.28 20.86
C ILE A 7 30.59 -14.10 21.05
N GLY A 8 30.08 -12.89 21.19
CA GLY A 8 30.07 -11.89 20.13
C GLY A 8 28.68 -11.92 19.51
N ALA A 9 27.69 -11.40 20.24
CA ALA A 9 26.32 -11.22 19.76
C ALA A 9 26.30 -10.15 18.67
N ALA A 10 26.53 -10.55 17.42
CA ALA A 10 26.30 -9.71 16.25
C ALA A 10 24.84 -9.91 15.80
N ILE A 11 23.92 -9.26 16.53
CA ILE A 11 22.56 -9.05 16.02
C ILE A 11 22.70 -7.99 14.92
N LEU A 12 22.86 -8.45 13.68
CA LEU A 12 22.75 -7.59 12.50
C LEU A 12 21.27 -7.20 12.33
N LEU A 13 20.87 -6.12 13.01
CA LEU A 13 19.66 -5.37 12.69
C LEU A 13 19.87 -4.63 11.36
N ALA A 14 19.92 -5.38 10.26
CA ALA A 14 19.71 -4.83 8.93
C ALA A 14 18.20 -4.81 8.65
N ILE A 15 17.44 -4.05 9.43
CA ILE A 15 16.03 -3.79 9.12
C ILE A 15 15.99 -2.43 8.43
N ALA A 16 15.99 -2.51 7.10
CA ALA A 16 15.51 -1.54 6.13
C ALA A 16 15.64 -0.05 6.51
N MET A 17 16.69 0.60 6.00
CA MET A 17 16.60 2.02 5.65
C MET A 17 15.64 2.15 4.46
N GLN A 18 14.34 2.04 4.72
CA GLN A 18 13.32 2.51 3.78
C GLN A 18 13.54 4.03 3.65
N PRO A 19 13.59 4.61 2.45
CA PRO A 19 13.62 6.06 2.33
C PRO A 19 12.33 6.59 2.95
N ALA A 20 12.44 7.41 4.01
CA ALA A 20 11.29 8.05 4.65
C ALA A 20 10.40 8.81 3.64
N ASN A 21 10.97 9.22 2.51
CA ASN A 21 10.28 9.86 1.38
C ASN A 21 9.37 8.91 0.57
N ALA A 22 9.65 7.60 0.54
CA ALA A 22 8.73 6.64 -0.06
C ALA A 22 7.50 6.46 0.84
N ALA A 23 7.71 6.32 2.16
CA ALA A 23 6.64 6.17 3.12
C ALA A 23 5.63 7.33 3.08
N SER A 24 6.12 8.58 3.05
CA SER A 24 5.26 9.75 2.97
C SER A 24 4.45 9.82 1.68
N LYS A 25 5.03 9.42 0.54
CA LYS A 25 4.29 9.38 -0.73
C LYS A 25 3.23 8.27 -0.74
N CYS A 26 3.53 7.10 -0.19
CA CYS A 26 2.58 6.00 -0.10
C CYS A 26 1.33 6.38 0.72
N ASP A 27 1.51 7.17 1.78
CA ASP A 27 0.41 7.69 2.60
C ASP A 27 -0.46 8.68 1.83
N ASP A 28 0.17 9.65 1.15
CA ASP A 28 -0.53 10.66 0.34
C ASP A 28 -1.32 10.02 -0.81
N ASP A 29 -0.72 9.05 -1.50
CA ASP A 29 -1.32 8.37 -2.63
C ASP A 29 -2.48 7.45 -2.19
N LEU A 30 -2.36 6.78 -1.04
CA LEU A 30 -3.44 6.00 -0.46
C LEU A 30 -4.63 6.89 -0.08
N GLN A 31 -4.38 8.07 0.52
CA GLN A 31 -5.42 9.03 0.83
C GLN A 31 -6.10 9.56 -0.43
N ASP A 32 -5.34 9.87 -1.48
CA ASP A 32 -5.87 10.33 -2.75
C ASP A 32 -6.76 9.29 -3.43
N PHE A 33 -6.33 8.01 -3.41
CA PHE A 33 -7.14 6.89 -3.90
C PHE A 33 -8.51 6.83 -3.21
N TRP A 34 -8.55 6.82 -1.88
CA TRP A 34 -9.81 6.72 -1.13
C TRP A 34 -10.68 7.96 -1.29
N ARG A 35 -10.08 9.16 -1.30
CA ARG A 35 -10.79 10.42 -1.58
C ARG A 35 -11.51 10.35 -2.92
N LYS A 36 -10.78 10.03 -4.01
CA LYS A 36 -11.38 9.90 -5.35
C LYS A 36 -12.51 8.88 -5.38
N MET A 37 -12.32 7.73 -4.73
CA MET A 37 -13.34 6.68 -4.74
C MET A 37 -14.62 7.05 -3.98
N MET A 38 -14.50 7.84 -2.91
CA MET A 38 -15.64 8.38 -2.17
C MET A 38 -16.31 9.54 -2.90
N GLU A 39 -15.54 10.50 -3.43
CA GLU A 39 -16.05 11.66 -4.18
C GLU A 39 -16.84 11.24 -5.43
N GLN A 40 -16.40 10.18 -6.09
CA GLN A 40 -17.07 9.64 -7.28
C GLN A 40 -18.36 8.86 -6.96
N GLY A 41 -18.73 8.72 -5.68
CA GLY A 41 -19.88 7.89 -5.27
C GLY A 41 -19.71 6.40 -5.61
N SER A 42 -18.55 6.01 -6.13
CA SER A 42 -18.30 4.65 -6.59
C SER A 42 -18.27 3.66 -5.43
N PHE A 43 -17.77 4.08 -4.27
CA PHE A 43 -17.72 3.24 -3.07
C PHE A 43 -19.12 2.82 -2.58
N SER A 44 -20.11 3.72 -2.61
CA SER A 44 -21.47 3.43 -2.13
C SER A 44 -22.27 2.54 -3.08
N GLN A 45 -21.85 2.45 -4.35
CA GLN A 45 -22.48 1.61 -5.38
C GLN A 45 -21.84 0.20 -5.48
N MET A 46 -20.71 -0.04 -4.79
CA MET A 46 -20.07 -1.35 -4.79
C MET A 46 -20.80 -2.35 -3.88
N SER A 47 -20.85 -3.60 -4.31
CA SER A 47 -21.27 -4.69 -3.43
C SER A 47 -20.28 -4.86 -2.27
N GLY A 48 -20.73 -5.38 -1.13
CA GLY A 48 -19.85 -5.65 0.02
C GLY A 48 -18.67 -6.58 -0.33
N ALA A 49 -18.87 -7.54 -1.24
CA ALA A 49 -17.80 -8.40 -1.74
C ALA A 49 -16.75 -7.61 -2.54
N ARG A 50 -17.19 -6.66 -3.37
CA ARG A 50 -16.29 -5.80 -4.14
C ARG A 50 -15.52 -4.83 -3.25
N ILE A 51 -16.18 -4.26 -2.24
CA ILE A 51 -15.52 -3.42 -1.23
C ILE A 51 -14.41 -4.23 -0.54
N ALA A 52 -14.70 -5.45 -0.09
CA ALA A 52 -13.71 -6.30 0.56
C ALA A 52 -12.53 -6.68 -0.36
N ASP A 53 -12.76 -6.91 -1.65
CA ASP A 53 -11.70 -7.15 -2.65
C ASP A 53 -10.80 -5.92 -2.83
N VAL A 54 -11.41 -4.74 -3.04
CA VAL A 54 -10.69 -3.48 -3.20
C VAL A 54 -9.84 -3.19 -1.98
N THR A 55 -10.41 -3.26 -0.77
CA THR A 55 -9.67 -3.02 0.47
C THR A 55 -8.46 -3.94 0.61
N ARG A 56 -8.61 -5.25 0.37
CA ARG A 56 -7.47 -6.20 0.46
C ARG A 56 -6.37 -5.89 -0.54
N ARG A 57 -6.73 -5.56 -1.78
CA ARG A 57 -5.78 -5.23 -2.84
C ARG A 57 -5.05 -3.93 -2.53
N THR A 58 -5.79 -2.93 -2.06
CA THR A 58 -5.24 -1.63 -1.65
C THR A 58 -4.27 -1.77 -0.47
N THR A 59 -4.59 -2.56 0.55
CA THR A 59 -3.68 -2.83 1.67
C THR A 59 -2.38 -3.49 1.19
N ARG A 60 -2.46 -4.53 0.36
CA ARG A 60 -1.27 -5.20 -0.18
C ARG A 60 -0.39 -4.22 -0.99
N ALA A 61 -1.01 -3.34 -1.76
CA ALA A 61 -0.30 -2.37 -2.57
C ALA A 61 0.37 -1.30 -1.70
N TYR A 62 -0.30 -0.84 -0.64
CA TYR A 62 0.29 0.05 0.34
C TYR A 62 1.50 -0.58 1.04
N ASP A 63 1.40 -1.84 1.46
CA ASP A 63 2.52 -2.57 2.08
C ASP A 63 3.70 -2.72 1.11
N ALA A 64 3.44 -2.99 -0.18
CA ALA A 64 4.47 -3.05 -1.23
C ALA A 64 5.13 -1.69 -1.47
N CYS A 65 4.33 -0.62 -1.50
CA CYS A 65 4.82 0.76 -1.61
C CYS A 65 5.74 1.12 -0.44
N GLN A 66 5.31 0.80 0.79
CA GLN A 66 6.10 0.99 2.01
C GLN A 66 7.40 0.16 2.02
N ALA A 67 7.43 -0.95 1.28
CA ALA A 67 8.62 -1.77 1.07
C ALA A 67 9.54 -1.28 -0.08
N GLY A 68 9.20 -0.16 -0.72
CA GLY A 68 9.99 0.46 -1.79
C GLY A 68 9.58 0.07 -3.22
N ASP A 69 8.52 -0.73 -3.40
CA ASP A 69 7.94 -1.02 -4.72
C ASP A 69 6.84 0.01 -5.05
N THR A 70 7.27 1.19 -5.50
CA THR A 70 6.36 2.33 -5.77
C THR A 70 5.74 2.31 -7.17
N PHE A 71 6.28 1.52 -8.11
CA PHE A 71 5.89 1.57 -9.52
C PHE A 71 4.72 0.60 -9.84
N SER A 72 4.62 -0.53 -9.15
CA SER A 72 3.53 -1.50 -9.36
C SER A 72 2.20 -1.08 -8.70
N VAL A 73 2.25 -0.15 -7.75
CA VAL A 73 1.15 0.21 -6.85
C VAL A 73 0.22 1.27 -7.45
N HIS A 74 0.75 2.27 -8.14
CA HIS A 74 -0.05 3.30 -8.81
C HIS A 74 -0.93 2.72 -9.92
N GLY A 75 -0.38 1.84 -10.75
CA GLY A 75 -1.14 1.19 -11.82
C GLY A 75 -2.32 0.34 -11.31
N LEU A 76 -2.20 -0.22 -10.09
CA LEU A 76 -3.30 -0.95 -9.46
C LEU A 76 -4.42 -0.02 -9.00
N TRP A 77 -4.08 1.08 -8.32
CA TRP A 77 -5.07 2.04 -7.80
C TRP A 77 -5.78 2.79 -8.93
N ASP A 78 -5.06 3.18 -9.98
CA ASP A 78 -5.65 3.77 -11.18
C ASP A 78 -6.61 2.80 -11.87
N GLU A 79 -6.25 1.53 -11.98
CA GLU A 79 -7.13 0.52 -12.56
C GLU A 79 -8.38 0.28 -11.71
N ILE A 80 -8.25 0.26 -10.38
CA ILE A 80 -9.40 0.12 -9.47
C ILE A 80 -10.34 1.33 -9.60
N ALA A 81 -9.79 2.55 -9.63
CA ALA A 81 -10.55 3.78 -9.80
C ALA A 81 -11.25 3.82 -11.17
N ARG A 82 -10.55 3.46 -12.26
CA ARG A 82 -11.13 3.39 -13.60
C ARG A 82 -12.24 2.35 -13.71
N GLN A 83 -12.08 1.18 -13.08
CA GLN A 83 -13.13 0.17 -13.01
C GLN A 83 -14.34 0.67 -12.21
N SER A 84 -14.13 1.47 -11.17
CA SER A 84 -15.21 2.00 -10.35
C SER A 84 -16.00 3.09 -11.09
N GLU A 85 -15.31 3.99 -11.78
CA GLU A 85 -15.93 4.99 -12.67
C GLU A 85 -16.75 4.35 -13.81
N GLY A 86 -16.22 3.28 -14.43
CA GLY A 86 -16.91 2.58 -15.50
C GLY A 86 -18.18 1.85 -15.06
N ASN A 87 -18.26 1.48 -13.78
CA ASN A 87 -19.49 0.91 -13.20
C ASN A 87 -20.49 2.01 -12.81
N ALA A 88 -20.01 3.16 -12.31
CA ALA A 88 -20.87 4.31 -11.97
C ALA A 88 -21.56 4.94 -13.20
N LYS A 89 -20.90 4.94 -14.37
CA LYS A 89 -21.47 5.49 -15.63
C LYS A 89 -22.40 4.53 -16.38
N LYS A 90 -22.52 3.26 -15.95
CA LYS A 90 -23.39 2.24 -16.58
C LYS A 90 -24.75 2.09 -15.88
N GLN A 91 -24.97 2.83 -14.79
CA GLN A 91 -26.28 2.98 -14.14
C GLN A 91 -26.94 4.27 -14.60
#